data_AF-A0A031FV83-F1
#
_entry.id   AF-A0A031FV83-F1
#
_cell.length_a   1.000
_cell.length_b   1.000
_cell.length_c   1.000
_cell.angle_alpha   90.00
_cell.angle_beta   90.00
_cell.angle_gamma   90.00
#
_symmetry.space_group_name_H-M   'P 1'
#
loop_
_entity.id
_entity.type
_entity.pdbx_description
1 polymer ?
#
loop_
_entity_poly.entity_id
_entity_poly.type
_entity_poly.pdbx_seq_one_letter_code
_entity_poly.pdbx_strand_id
1 'polypeptide(L)' 'MAAYLDACFDDDEGDGVLIRAALNDIARAQGMTQVARDAGLGRESLYKALSSTGNPEFATIMKVMKALGLRLHAVAV' A
#
# COMPACT_ATOMS: atom_id res chain seq x y z
N MET A 1 -1.77 -7.54 -9.65
CA MET A 1 -1.76 -6.90 -8.31
C MET A 1 -0.62 -7.44 -7.45
N ALA A 2 -0.62 -8.71 -7.03
CA ALA A 2 0.48 -9.28 -6.26
C ALA A 2 1.83 -9.18 -7.00
N ALA A 3 1.93 -9.71 -8.23
CA ALA A 3 3.16 -9.61 -9.03
C ALA A 3 3.61 -8.16 -9.34
N TYR A 4 2.68 -7.20 -9.36
CA TYR A 4 3.03 -5.79 -9.56
C TYR A 4 3.65 -5.22 -8.29
N LEU A 5 3.05 -5.48 -7.12
CA LEU A 5 3.61 -5.07 -5.84
C LEU A 5 4.95 -5.78 -5.56
N ASP A 6 5.11 -7.04 -5.97
CA ASP A 6 6.35 -7.82 -5.85
C ASP A 6 7.48 -7.18 -6.66
N ALA A 7 7.24 -6.84 -7.93
CA ALA A 7 8.20 -6.11 -8.74
C ALA A 7 8.58 -4.75 -8.12
N CYS A 8 7.62 -4.06 -7.50
CA CYS A 8 7.91 -2.84 -6.75
C CYS A 8 8.71 -3.09 -5.47
N PHE A 9 8.62 -4.25 -4.83
CA PHE A 9 9.51 -4.61 -3.71
C PHE A 9 10.94 -4.88 -4.19
N ASP A 10 11.10 -5.51 -5.35
CA ASP A 10 12.41 -5.82 -5.93
C ASP A 10 13.17 -4.55 -6.38
N ASP A 11 12.45 -3.58 -6.94
CA ASP A 11 13.03 -2.33 -7.48
C ASP A 11 13.13 -1.17 -6.46
N ASP A 12 12.54 -1.30 -5.27
CA ASP A 12 12.54 -0.22 -4.26
C ASP A 12 13.95 -0.04 -3.66
N GLU A 13 14.42 1.20 -3.57
CA GLU A 13 15.74 1.53 -3.02
C GLU A 13 15.82 1.36 -1.48
N GLY A 14 14.72 0.94 -0.84
CA GLY A 14 14.59 0.76 0.60
C GLY A 14 13.96 1.95 1.33
N ASP A 15 13.53 2.98 0.59
CA ASP A 15 12.83 4.15 1.12
C ASP A 15 11.30 4.01 1.11
N GLY A 16 10.77 2.94 0.49
CA GLY A 16 9.36 2.59 0.44
C GLY A 16 8.53 3.41 -0.55
N VAL A 17 9.15 4.24 -1.39
CA VAL A 17 8.45 5.11 -2.34
C VAL A 17 7.69 4.30 -3.39
N LEU A 18 8.29 3.24 -3.94
CA LEU A 18 7.65 2.41 -4.96
C LEU A 18 6.55 1.54 -4.35
N ILE A 19 6.79 0.99 -3.16
CA ILE A 19 5.79 0.20 -2.42
C ILE A 19 4.53 1.04 -2.16
N ARG A 20 4.70 2.27 -1.66
CA ARG A 20 3.60 3.20 -1.42
C ARG A 20 2.86 3.58 -2.70
N ALA A 21 3.60 3.85 -3.79
CA ALA A 21 3.00 4.17 -5.08
C ALA A 21 2.17 3.01 -5.63
N ALA A 22 2.70 1.78 -5.58
CA ALA A 22 1.98 0.60 -6.01
C ALA A 22 0.68 0.39 -5.21
N LEU A 23 0.73 0.54 -3.88
CA LEU A 23 -0.46 0.45 -3.04
C LEU A 23 -1.50 1.54 -3.35
N ASN A 24 -1.07 2.76 -3.70
CA ASN A 24 -1.96 3.82 -4.16
C ASN A 24 -2.69 3.42 -5.45
N ASP A 25 -1.96 2.94 -6.45
CA ASP A 25 -2.51 2.56 -7.75
C ASP A 25 -3.51 1.42 -7.62
N ILE A 26 -3.15 0.42 -6.83
CA ILE A 26 -4.01 -0.72 -6.53
C ILE A 26 -5.27 -0.27 -5.76
N ALA A 27 -5.14 0.57 -4.73
CA ALA A 27 -6.27 1.07 -3.96
C ALA A 27 -7.21 1.93 -4.80
N ARG A 28 -6.69 2.69 -5.77
CA ARG A 28 -7.49 3.44 -6.75
C ARG A 28 -8.27 2.52 -7.66
N ALA A 29 -7.64 1.46 -8.16
CA ALA A 29 -8.29 0.48 -9.01
C ALA A 29 -9.41 -0.29 -8.29
N GLN A 30 -9.26 -0.58 -7.00
CA GLN A 30 -10.26 -1.30 -6.20
C GLN A 30 -11.36 -0.39 -5.61
N GLY A 31 -11.08 0.91 -5.47
CA GLY A 31 -12.01 1.91 -4.97
C GLY A 31 -11.62 2.43 -3.58
N MET A 32 -11.12 3.67 -3.55
CA MET A 32 -10.51 4.26 -2.36
C MET A 32 -11.44 4.34 -1.13
N THR A 33 -12.74 4.54 -1.35
CA THR A 33 -13.73 4.60 -0.25
C THR A 33 -13.86 3.25 0.46
N GLN A 34 -13.91 2.15 -0.29
CA GLN A 34 -14.04 0.81 0.28
C GLN A 34 -12.74 0.42 1.00
N VAL A 35 -11.59 0.67 0.37
CA VAL A 35 -10.28 0.37 0.96
C VAL A 35 -10.06 1.15 2.26
N ALA A 36 -10.39 2.44 2.30
CA ALA A 36 -10.28 3.24 3.53
C ALA A 36 -11.14 2.66 4.66
N ARG A 37 -12.39 2.28 4.36
CA ARG A 37 -13.30 1.66 5.32
C ARG A 37 -12.73 0.35 5.86
N ASP A 38 -12.29 -0.54 4.98
CA ASP A 38 -11.78 -1.87 5.36
C ASP A 38 -10.43 -1.79 6.09
N ALA A 39 -9.61 -0.78 5.78
CA ALA A 39 -8.37 -0.49 6.48
C ALA A 39 -8.60 0.22 7.84
N GLY A 40 -9.82 0.66 8.14
CA GLY A 40 -10.12 1.45 9.34
C GLY A 40 -9.47 2.83 9.32
N LEU A 41 -9.34 3.44 8.14
CA LEU A 41 -8.73 4.74 7.91
C LEU A 41 -9.77 5.74 7.40
N GLY A 42 -9.54 7.03 7.68
CA GLY A 42 -10.25 8.09 6.97
C GLY A 42 -9.84 8.13 5.49
N ARG A 43 -10.75 8.44 4.57
CA ARG A 43 -10.43 8.55 3.14
C ARG A 43 -9.31 9.56 2.88
N GLU A 44 -9.36 10.72 3.53
CA GLU A 44 -8.31 11.75 3.41
C GLU A 44 -6.98 11.26 3.96
N SER A 45 -7.00 10.54 5.09
CA SER A 45 -5.81 9.93 5.68
C SER A 45 -5.19 8.92 4.72
N LEU A 46 -6.01 8.08 4.06
CA LEU A 46 -5.53 7.11 3.07
C LEU A 46 -4.92 7.81 1.85
N TYR A 47 -5.57 8.86 1.32
CA TYR A 47 -5.02 9.66 0.22
C TYR A 47 -3.69 10.32 0.58
N LYS A 48 -3.57 10.88 1.79
CA LYS A 48 -2.33 11.50 2.26
C LYS A 48 -1.23 10.47 2.51
N ALA A 49 -1.59 9.31 3.07
CA ALA A 49 -0.67 8.22 3.36
C ALA A 49 -0.03 7.68 2.07
N LEU A 50 -0.83 7.50 1.00
CA LEU A 50 -0.39 6.88 -0.24
C LEU A 50 -0.02 7.88 -1.35
N SER A 51 -0.01 9.19 -1.06
CA SER A 51 0.40 10.21 -2.04
C SER A 51 1.89 10.13 -2.36
N SER A 52 2.34 10.80 -3.42
CA SER A 52 3.75 10.89 -3.80
C SER A 52 4.66 11.50 -2.72
N THR A 53 4.10 12.22 -1.77
CA THR A 53 4.80 12.84 -0.64
C THR A 53 4.39 12.27 0.72
N GLY A 54 3.56 11.21 0.74
CA GLY A 54 3.08 10.57 1.96
C GLY A 54 4.20 9.84 2.69
N ASN A 55 4.16 9.80 4.02
CA ASN A 55 5.06 8.96 4.80
C ASN A 55 4.24 8.07 5.74
N PRO A 56 3.61 7.01 5.21
CA PRO A 56 2.76 6.15 6.01
C PRO A 56 3.61 5.33 6.97
N GLU A 57 3.19 5.26 8.23
CA GLU A 57 3.77 4.29 9.16
C GLU A 57 3.59 2.86 8.61
N PHE A 58 4.51 1.95 8.96
CA PHE A 58 4.41 0.55 8.54
C PHE A 58 3.07 -0.10 8.93
N ALA A 59 2.52 0.26 10.10
CA ALA A 59 1.19 -0.20 10.52
C ALA A 59 0.07 0.21 9.53
N THR A 60 0.19 1.38 8.91
CA THR A 60 -0.75 1.86 7.88
C THR A 60 -0.61 1.03 6.60
N ILE A 61 0.62 0.77 6.15
CA ILE A 61 0.89 -0.11 5.01
C ILE A 61 0.26 -1.48 5.23
N MET A 62 0.48 -2.09 6.40
CA MET A 62 -0.08 -3.41 6.72
C MET A 62 -1.61 -3.43 6.75
N LYS A 63 -2.26 -2.38 7.25
CA LYS A 63 -3.73 -2.24 7.21
C LYS A 63 -4.25 -2.14 5.78
N VAL A 64 -3.59 -1.34 4.94
CA VAL A 64 -3.96 -1.18 3.53
C VAL A 64 -3.77 -2.50 2.78
N MET A 65 -2.62 -3.17 2.93
CA MET A 65 -2.40 -4.49 2.32
C MET A 65 -3.49 -5.48 2.71
N LYS A 66 -3.88 -5.54 3.99
CA LYS A 66 -4.95 -6.42 4.45
C LYS A 66 -6.32 -6.06 3.84
N ALA A 67 -6.66 -4.77 3.78
CA ALA A 67 -7.89 -4.28 3.16
C ALA A 67 -7.96 -4.62 1.65
N LEU A 68 -6.80 -4.61 1.00
CA LEU A 68 -6.61 -4.99 -0.39
C LEU A 68 -6.60 -6.52 -0.61
N GLY A 69 -6.70 -7.34 0.46
CA GLY A 69 -6.64 -8.81 0.37
C GLY A 69 -5.22 -9.36 0.13
N LEU A 70 -4.19 -8.56 0.38
CA LEU A 70 -2.79 -8.94 0.25
C LEU A 70 -2.21 -9.39 1.60
N ARG A 71 -1.19 -10.27 1.54
CA ARG A 71 -0.43 -10.74 2.68
C ARG A 71 1.05 -10.53 2.43
N LEU A 72 1.73 -9.87 3.36
CA LEU A 72 3.19 -9.76 3.35
C LEU A 72 3.80 -11.10 3.80
N HIS A 73 4.79 -11.60 3.07
CA HIS A 73 5.52 -12.82 3.39
C HIS A 73 7.02 -12.57 3.27
N ALA A 74 7.78 -13.04 4.26
CA ALA A 74 9.23 -12.98 4.22
C ALA A 74 9.79 -14.24 3.55
N VAL A 75 10.71 -14.06 2.62
CA VAL A 75 11.45 -15.13 1.93
C VAL A 75 12.94 -14.87 2.17
N ALA A 76 13.70 -15.91 2.51
CA ALA A 76 15.16 -15.80 2.57
C ALA A 76 15.72 -15.74 1.15
N VAL A 77 16.57 -14.75 0.88
CA VAL A 77 17.19 -14.49 -0.42
C VAL A 77 18.69 -14.77 -0.35
#